data_AF-A0A532F2I6-F1
#
_entry.id   AF-A0A532F2I6-F1
#
_cell.length_a   1.000
_cell.length_b   1.000
_cell.length_c   1.000
_cell.angle_alpha   90.00
_cell.angle_beta   90.00
_cell.angle_gamma   90.00
#
_symmetry.space_group_name_H-M   'P 1'
#
loop_
_entity.id
_entity.type
_entity.pdbx_description
1 polymer ?
#
loop_
_entity_poly.entity_id
_entity_poly.type
_entity_poly.pdbx_seq_one_letter_code
_entity_poly.pdbx_strand_id
1 'polypeptide(L)'
;MSLKLDQGLKMVRAAMVFGLLGMVALPVGAEEKQNVMSEKGRTERIQELQRKRAHIESELRQLRSQPEGTARSTVPRSEFSDQPTRSMKESLESVPGVSTRQGASGRDAQISIRGSK
;
A
#
# COMPACT_ATOMS: atom_id res chain seq x y z
N MET A 1 -89.36 0.80 -35.34
CA MET A 1 -89.12 -0.48 -34.65
C MET A 1 -87.67 -0.90 -34.89
N SER A 2 -86.99 -1.33 -33.82
CA SER A 2 -85.72 -2.08 -33.76
C SER A 2 -84.44 -1.42 -34.29
N LEU A 3 -83.56 -0.91 -33.41
CA LEU A 3 -82.54 -1.61 -32.58
C LEU A 3 -81.21 -1.75 -33.35
N LYS A 4 -80.25 -0.83 -33.11
CA LYS A 4 -79.10 -1.06 -32.22
C LYS A 4 -78.33 -2.34 -32.53
N LEU A 5 -77.28 -2.26 -33.35
CA LEU A 5 -76.20 -3.25 -33.32
C LEU A 5 -74.90 -2.79 -34.00
N ASP A 6 -74.32 -1.65 -33.61
CA ASP A 6 -73.00 -1.26 -34.17
C ASP A 6 -72.03 -0.62 -33.15
N GLN A 7 -72.30 -0.82 -31.86
CA GLN A 7 -71.54 -0.21 -30.76
C GLN A 7 -70.69 -1.23 -29.96
N GLY A 8 -70.55 -2.47 -30.47
CA GLY A 8 -69.77 -3.54 -29.82
C GLY A 8 -68.38 -3.80 -30.43
N LEU A 9 -68.18 -3.49 -31.72
CA LEU A 9 -66.95 -3.86 -32.43
C LEU A 9 -65.79 -2.88 -32.21
N LYS A 10 -66.08 -1.63 -31.81
CA LYS A 10 -65.05 -0.60 -31.57
C LYS A 10 -64.39 -0.70 -30.19
N MET A 11 -65.03 -1.36 -29.21
CA MET A 11 -64.48 -1.54 -27.86
C MET A 11 -63.51 -2.72 -27.74
N VAL A 12 -63.59 -3.72 -28.62
CA VAL A 12 -62.68 -4.89 -28.57
C VAL A 12 -61.30 -4.56 -29.17
N ARG A 13 -61.24 -3.60 -30.11
CA ARG A 13 -59.96 -3.16 -30.71
C ARG A 13 -59.11 -2.25 -29.82
N ALA A 14 -59.72 -1.61 -28.82
CA ALA A 14 -59.01 -0.80 -27.84
C ALA A 14 -58.37 -1.66 -26.72
N ALA A 15 -58.95 -2.81 -26.40
CA ALA A 15 -58.44 -3.70 -25.35
C ALA A 15 -57.24 -4.57 -25.81
N MET A 16 -57.09 -4.82 -27.11
CA MET A 16 -56.00 -5.65 -27.65
C MET A 16 -54.69 -4.91 -27.98
N VAL A 17 -54.64 -3.58 -27.79
CA VAL A 17 -53.36 -2.82 -27.86
C VAL A 17 -52.74 -2.65 -26.47
N PHE A 18 -53.50 -2.87 -25.40
CA PHE A 18 -52.97 -2.83 -24.02
C PHE A 18 -52.46 -4.20 -23.50
N GLY A 19 -52.60 -5.28 -24.27
CA GLY A 19 -52.24 -6.63 -23.85
C GLY A 19 -50.80 -7.09 -24.13
N LEU A 20 -49.96 -6.24 -24.74
CA LEU A 20 -48.61 -6.63 -25.21
C LEU A 20 -47.53 -5.60 -24.88
N LEU A 21 -47.72 -4.84 -23.80
CA LEU A 21 -46.62 -4.14 -23.13
C LEU A 21 -46.51 -4.66 -21.69
N GLY A 22 -46.35 -5.98 -21.60
CA GLY A 22 -45.92 -6.64 -20.38
C GLY A 22 -44.55 -6.11 -20.00
N MET A 23 -44.50 -5.44 -18.85
CA MET A 23 -43.38 -5.46 -17.90
C MET A 23 -42.07 -6.04 -18.43
N VAL A 24 -41.22 -5.19 -18.98
CA VAL A 24 -39.78 -5.39 -18.82
C VAL A 24 -39.22 -4.13 -18.18
N ALA A 25 -39.59 -3.91 -16.91
CA ALA A 25 -38.70 -3.25 -15.98
C ALA A 25 -37.53 -4.21 -15.75
N LEU A 26 -36.58 -4.22 -16.70
CA LEU A 26 -35.24 -4.74 -16.44
C LEU A 26 -34.72 -4.00 -15.19
N PRO A 27 -34.05 -4.69 -14.25
CA PRO A 27 -33.54 -4.04 -13.06
C PRO A 27 -32.26 -3.27 -13.44
N VAL A 28 -32.42 -2.11 -14.09
CA VAL A 28 -31.31 -1.17 -14.33
C VAL A 28 -30.67 -0.73 -13.01
N GLY A 29 -31.38 -0.83 -11.89
CA GLY A 29 -30.85 -0.56 -10.55
C GLY A 29 -30.06 -1.70 -9.89
N ALA A 30 -29.93 -2.88 -10.51
CA ALA A 30 -29.16 -4.00 -9.93
C ALA A 30 -27.68 -3.93 -10.31
N GLU A 31 -27.36 -3.63 -11.57
CA GLU A 31 -25.97 -3.45 -12.03
C GLU A 31 -25.32 -2.20 -11.42
N GLU A 32 -26.08 -1.10 -11.27
CA GLU A 32 -25.58 0.14 -10.69
C GLU A 32 -25.22 -0.04 -9.21
N LYS A 33 -26.05 -0.75 -8.43
CA LYS A 33 -25.74 -1.07 -7.02
C LYS A 33 -24.54 -2.00 -6.88
N GLN A 34 -24.37 -2.95 -7.79
CA GLN A 34 -23.26 -3.90 -7.76
C GLN A 34 -21.93 -3.21 -8.15
N ASN A 35 -21.97 -2.27 -9.10
CA ASN A 35 -20.82 -1.44 -9.47
C ASN A 35 -20.43 -0.47 -8.34
N VAL A 36 -21.41 0.20 -7.72
CA VAL A 36 -21.16 1.10 -6.58
C VAL A 36 -20.58 0.35 -5.37
N MET A 37 -20.99 -0.90 -5.12
CA MET A 37 -20.36 -1.73 -4.08
C MET A 37 -18.92 -2.13 -4.43
N SER A 38 -18.62 -2.39 -5.70
CA SER A 38 -17.26 -2.66 -6.18
C SER A 38 -16.35 -1.43 -6.07
N GLU A 39 -16.87 -0.24 -6.41
CA GLU A 39 -16.16 1.03 -6.27
C GLU A 39 -15.88 1.37 -4.81
N LYS A 40 -16.85 1.20 -3.91
CA LYS A 40 -16.64 1.40 -2.46
C LYS A 40 -15.47 0.56 -1.95
N GLY A 41 -15.43 -0.73 -2.27
CA GLY A 41 -14.31 -1.61 -1.88
C GLY A 41 -12.95 -1.17 -2.44
N ARG A 42 -12.93 -0.61 -3.67
CA ARG A 42 -11.71 -0.03 -4.25
C ARG A 42 -11.28 1.24 -3.50
N THR A 43 -12.22 2.12 -3.17
CA THR A 43 -11.92 3.36 -2.43
C THR A 43 -11.41 3.10 -1.02
N GLU A 44 -12.00 2.12 -0.32
CA GLU A 44 -11.56 1.69 1.02
C GLU A 44 -10.14 1.15 0.97
N ARG A 45 -9.83 0.31 -0.03
CA ARG A 45 -8.48 -0.24 -0.21
C ARG A 45 -7.45 0.84 -0.55
N ILE A 46 -7.81 1.82 -1.38
CA ILE A 46 -6.94 2.97 -1.68
C ILE A 46 -6.68 3.77 -0.40
N GLN A 47 -7.71 4.02 0.41
CA GLN A 47 -7.58 4.75 1.66
C GLN A 47 -6.69 4.01 2.67
N GLU A 48 -6.84 2.68 2.77
CA GLU A 48 -6.00 1.84 3.61
C GLU A 48 -4.53 1.90 3.17
N LEU A 49 -4.26 1.79 1.87
CA LEU A 49 -2.90 1.88 1.32
C LEU A 49 -2.28 3.26 1.56
N GLN A 50 -3.06 4.34 1.45
CA GLN A 50 -2.60 5.69 1.76
C GLN A 50 -2.21 5.84 3.24
N ARG A 51 -3.01 5.28 4.16
CA ARG A 51 -2.67 5.26 5.59
C ARG A 51 -1.38 4.48 5.85
N LYS A 52 -1.23 3.30 5.25
CA LYS A 52 0.01 2.51 5.34
C LYS A 52 1.21 3.28 4.82
N ARG A 53 1.08 3.94 3.66
CA ARG A 53 2.14 4.78 3.09
C ARG A 53 2.52 5.93 4.01
N ALA A 54 1.55 6.65 4.57
CA ALA A 54 1.80 7.75 5.50
C ALA A 54 2.49 7.26 6.79
N HIS A 55 2.09 6.09 7.30
CA HIS A 55 2.72 5.48 8.46
C HIS A 55 4.20 5.15 8.18
N ILE A 56 4.49 4.46 7.08
CA ILE A 56 5.87 4.14 6.68
C ILE A 56 6.71 5.42 6.48
N GLU A 57 6.15 6.46 5.83
CA GLU A 57 6.84 7.74 5.68
C GLU A 57 7.12 8.44 7.01
N SER A 58 6.27 8.25 8.02
CA SER A 58 6.49 8.79 9.36
C SER A 58 7.61 8.06 10.10
N GLU A 59 7.64 6.73 10.02
CA GLU A 59 8.71 5.90 10.59
C GLU A 59 10.06 6.22 9.92
N LEU A 60 10.07 6.32 8.59
CA LEU A 60 11.26 6.69 7.84
C LEU A 60 11.80 8.07 8.26
N ARG A 61 10.92 9.04 8.52
CA ARG A 61 11.33 10.36 9.01
C ARG A 61 11.96 10.28 10.40
N GLN A 62 11.39 9.49 11.31
CA GLN A 62 11.97 9.27 12.64
C GLN A 62 13.32 8.56 12.57
N LEU A 63 13.48 7.58 11.68
CA LEU A 63 14.76 6.91 11.47
C LEU A 63 15.81 7.82 10.80
N ARG A 64 15.36 8.78 9.97
CA ARG A 64 16.23 9.75 9.29
C ARG A 64 16.58 10.96 10.14
N SER A 65 15.78 11.31 11.15
CA SER A 65 16.14 12.39 12.07
C SER A 65 17.35 11.95 12.88
N GLN A 66 18.54 12.36 12.43
CA GLN A 66 19.77 12.16 13.18
C GLN A 66 19.75 13.12 14.38
N PRO A 67 20.15 12.66 15.57
CA PRO A 67 20.32 13.55 16.71
C PRO A 67 21.39 14.60 16.36
N GLU A 68 21.03 15.87 16.49
CA GLU A 68 21.96 16.98 16.28
C GLU A 68 23.16 16.85 17.24
N GLY A 69 24.36 17.19 16.77
CA GLY A 69 25.59 17.10 17.56
C GLY A 69 26.24 15.71 17.65
N THR A 70 25.70 14.68 16.99
CA THR A 70 26.33 13.35 16.94
C THR A 70 27.20 13.19 15.69
N ALA A 71 28.49 12.90 15.86
CA ALA A 71 29.38 12.58 14.75
C ALA A 71 29.32 11.07 14.43
N ARG A 72 28.82 10.73 13.24
CA ARG A 72 28.76 9.35 12.74
C ARG A 72 29.76 9.15 11.61
N SER A 73 30.52 8.06 11.68
CA SER A 73 31.31 7.56 10.55
C SER A 73 30.75 6.21 10.11
N THR A 74 30.61 6.00 8.81
CA THR A 74 30.16 4.75 8.22
C THR A 74 30.99 4.47 6.98
N VAL A 75 31.37 3.21 6.81
CA VAL A 75 32.10 2.75 5.63
C VAL A 75 31.15 1.86 4.81
N PRO A 76 30.83 2.22 3.55
CA PRO A 76 29.95 1.43 2.71
C PRO A 76 30.56 0.08 2.37
N ARG A 77 29.72 -0.94 2.21
CA ARG A 77 30.16 -2.32 1.94
C ARG A 77 30.98 -2.45 0.66
N SER A 78 30.75 -1.57 -0.32
CA SER A 78 31.51 -1.53 -1.57
C SER A 78 33.01 -1.26 -1.37
N GLU A 79 33.41 -0.59 -0.29
CA GLU A 79 34.85 -0.36 -0.01
C GLU A 79 35.60 -1.65 0.36
N PHE A 80 34.88 -2.72 0.70
CA PHE A 80 35.47 -4.03 1.00
C PHE A 80 35.27 -5.04 -0.14
N SER A 81 34.85 -4.62 -1.34
CA SER A 81 34.64 -5.55 -2.47
C SER A 81 35.94 -6.20 -2.91
N ASP A 82 37.02 -5.42 -2.96
CA ASP A 82 38.31 -5.82 -3.53
C ASP A 82 39.22 -6.44 -2.46
N GLN A 83 38.99 -6.08 -1.20
CA GLN A 83 39.65 -6.66 -0.05
C GLN A 83 38.61 -7.03 1.02
N PRO A 84 37.99 -8.22 0.93
CA PRO A 84 37.01 -8.66 1.91
C PRO A 84 37.69 -8.83 3.27
N THR A 85 37.16 -8.12 4.28
CA THR A 85 37.65 -8.20 5.66
C THR A 85 37.37 -9.58 6.24
N ARG A 86 38.42 -10.25 6.71
CA ARG A 86 38.37 -11.61 7.30
C ARG A 86 38.08 -11.57 8.79
N SER A 87 38.30 -10.43 9.45
CA SER A 87 38.11 -10.26 10.89
C SER A 87 37.47 -8.91 11.24
N MET A 88 36.79 -8.85 12.40
CA MET A 88 36.19 -7.61 12.91
C MET A 88 37.23 -6.49 13.08
N LYS A 89 38.47 -6.85 13.42
CA LYS A 89 39.60 -5.92 13.52
C LYS A 89 39.83 -5.19 12.18
N GLU A 90 39.96 -5.95 11.09
CA GLU A 90 40.18 -5.39 9.75
C GLU A 90 39.02 -4.49 9.31
N SER A 91 37.77 -4.84 9.65
CA SER A 91 36.62 -3.98 9.35
C SER A 91 36.69 -2.64 10.08
N LEU A 92 37.16 -2.63 11.33
CA LEU A 92 37.22 -1.43 12.16
C LEU A 92 38.42 -0.54 11.86
N GLU A 93 39.48 -1.07 11.24
CA GLU A 93 40.63 -0.28 10.79
C GLU A 93 40.27 0.75 9.70
N SER A 94 39.20 0.51 8.94
CA SER A 94 38.66 1.47 7.96
C SER A 94 37.93 2.66 8.58
N VAL A 95 37.53 2.55 9.86
CA VAL A 95 36.69 3.56 10.52
C VAL A 95 37.58 4.61 11.21
N PRO A 96 37.52 5.89 10.79
CA PRO A 96 38.32 6.95 11.38
C PRO A 96 38.06 7.13 12.88
N GLY A 97 39.12 7.26 13.67
CA GLY A 97 39.05 7.50 15.11
C GLY A 97 38.69 6.27 15.94
N VAL A 98 38.63 5.08 15.32
CA VAL A 98 38.48 3.79 15.98
C VAL A 98 39.81 3.05 15.89
N SER A 99 40.22 2.42 16.99
CA SER A 99 41.38 1.52 17.01
C SER A 99 41.03 0.24 17.76
N THR A 100 41.58 -0.88 17.32
CA THR A 100 41.30 -2.19 17.91
C THR A 100 42.58 -2.91 18.27
N ARG A 101 42.63 -3.47 19.49
CA ARG A 101 43.71 -4.35 19.94
C ARG A 101 43.15 -5.70 20.34
N GLN A 102 43.89 -6.76 20.03
CA GLN A 102 43.56 -8.10 20.49
C GLN A 102 43.89 -8.20 21.98
N GLY A 103 42.92 -8.66 22.77
CA GLY A 103 43.04 -8.85 24.21
C GLY A 103 43.83 -10.11 24.55
N ALA A 104 44.14 -10.28 25.84
CA ALA A 104 45.04 -11.33 26.32
C ALA A 104 44.60 -12.77 25.97
N SER A 105 43.29 -13.01 25.85
CA SER A 105 42.73 -14.33 25.52
C SER A 105 42.71 -14.65 24.02
N GLY A 106 43.09 -13.71 23.14
CA GLY A 106 43.01 -13.88 21.68
C GLY A 106 41.59 -13.86 21.10
N ARG A 107 40.56 -14.13 21.93
CA ARG A 107 39.13 -13.98 21.59
C ARG A 107 38.56 -12.62 21.93
N ASP A 108 39.16 -11.92 22.88
CA ASP A 108 38.71 -10.60 23.31
C ASP A 108 39.26 -9.53 22.36
N ALA A 109 38.44 -8.55 22.00
CA ALA A 109 38.85 -7.38 21.24
C ALA A 109 38.61 -6.13 22.08
N GLN A 110 39.68 -5.36 22.32
CA GLN A 110 39.59 -4.04 22.92
C GLN A 110 39.37 -3.01 21.82
N ILE A 111 38.25 -2.29 21.89
CA ILE A 111 37.89 -1.24 20.93
C ILE A 111 38.06 0.10 21.63
N SER A 112 38.82 1.00 21.03
CA SER A 112 38.98 2.36 21.50
C SER A 112 38.45 3.36 20.48
N ILE A 113 37.60 4.27 20.93
CA ILE A 113 37.00 5.32 20.11
C ILE A 113 37.48 6.66 20.66
N ARG A 114 38.24 7.42 19.86
CA ARG A 114 38.83 8.70 20.29
C ARG A 114 39.62 8.61 21.61
N GLY A 115 40.28 7.49 21.86
CA GLY A 115 41.13 7.28 23.03
C GLY A 115 40.41 6.81 24.30
N SER A 116 39.07 6.67 24.31
CA SER A 116 38.38 5.97 25.39
C SER A 116 38.70 4.47 25.32
N LYS A 117 39.04 3.85 26.45
CA LYS A 117 39.34 2.41 26.55
C LYS A 117 38.30 1.71 27.39
#